data_AF-A0A818D0N5-F1
#
_entry.id   AF-A0A818D0N5-F1
#
_cell.length_a   1.000
_cell.length_b   1.000
_cell.length_c   1.000
_cell.angle_alpha   90.00
_cell.angle_beta   90.00
_cell.angle_gamma   90.00
#
_symmetry.space_group_name_H-M   'P 1'
#
loop_
_entity.id
_entity.type
_entity.pdbx_description
1 polymer ?
#
loop_
_entity_poly.entity_id
_entity_poly.type
_entity_poly.pdbx_seq_one_letter_code
_entity_poly.pdbx_strand_id
1 'polypeptide(L)'
;MHPSALKNEFAVIKSMLQSKTINEMIEFLNELFPFSNAFPQTLEMIKDAITMPISQATCERSFSQMKIIKNYLRNSMTDTRLSDLTILAVERDFDINYERVIDKFSSSHKNCRILLR
;
A
#
# COMPACT_ATOMS: atom_id res chain seq x y z
N MET A 1 -12.99 -23.03 -19.64
CA MET A 1 -12.74 -22.26 -20.87
C MET A 1 -11.43 -22.73 -21.49
N HIS A 2 -11.36 -22.78 -22.82
CA HIS A 2 -10.24 -23.37 -23.55
C HIS A 2 -8.97 -22.49 -23.38
N PRO A 3 -7.82 -23.03 -22.95
CA PRO A 3 -6.59 -22.25 -22.71
C PRO A 3 -6.06 -21.50 -23.94
N SER A 4 -6.56 -21.82 -25.13
CA SER A 4 -6.29 -21.12 -26.38
C SER A 4 -6.97 -19.75 -26.47
N ALA A 5 -8.14 -19.54 -25.85
CA ALA A 5 -8.83 -18.25 -25.86
C ALA A 5 -8.05 -17.19 -25.07
N LEU A 6 -7.64 -17.52 -23.85
CA LEU A 6 -6.83 -16.63 -23.00
C LEU A 6 -5.50 -16.25 -23.64
N LYS A 7 -4.85 -17.19 -24.33
CA LYS A 7 -3.61 -16.90 -25.08
C LYS A 7 -3.83 -15.87 -26.19
N ASN A 8 -4.95 -15.97 -26.91
CA ASN A 8 -5.27 -15.06 -28.00
C ASN A 8 -5.65 -13.67 -27.46
N GLU A 9 -6.46 -13.60 -26.41
CA GLU A 9 -6.80 -12.36 -25.70
C GLU A 9 -5.55 -11.66 -25.17
N PHE A 10 -4.69 -12.42 -24.49
CA PHE A 10 -3.46 -11.90 -23.92
C PHE A 10 -2.46 -11.46 -25.00
N ALA A 11 -2.41 -12.13 -26.15
CA ALA A 11 -1.54 -11.72 -27.26
C ALA A 11 -1.92 -10.34 -27.81
N VAL A 12 -3.22 -10.06 -27.97
CA VAL A 12 -3.73 -8.76 -28.43
C VAL A 12 -3.43 -7.67 -27.41
N ILE A 13 -3.68 -7.94 -26.12
CA ILE A 13 -3.48 -6.97 -25.06
C ILE A 13 -1.99 -6.72 -24.81
N LYS A 14 -1.15 -7.76 -24.90
CA LYS A 14 0.31 -7.64 -24.73
C LYS A 14 0.93 -6.71 -25.78
N SER A 15 0.48 -6.74 -27.03
CA SER A 15 0.95 -5.79 -28.05
C SER A 15 0.49 -4.36 -27.77
N MET A 16 -0.67 -4.18 -27.13
CA MET A 16 -1.19 -2.86 -26.73
C MET A 16 -0.53 -2.31 -25.45
N LEU A 17 0.03 -3.20 -24.61
CA LEU A 17 0.73 -2.88 -23.37
C LEU A 17 2.22 -2.57 -23.56
N GLN A 18 2.82 -3.09 -24.63
CA GLN A 18 4.24 -2.85 -24.90
C GLN A 18 4.47 -1.34 -25.05
N SER A 19 5.27 -0.78 -24.13
CA SER A 19 5.75 0.62 -24.06
C SER A 19 4.89 1.69 -23.36
N LYS A 20 3.80 1.34 -22.65
CA LYS A 20 2.99 2.35 -21.94
C LYS A 20 3.47 2.65 -20.52
N THR A 21 3.39 3.92 -20.14
CA THR A 21 3.56 4.40 -18.75
C THR A 21 2.33 4.08 -17.88
N ILE A 22 2.48 4.14 -16.55
CA ILE A 22 1.41 3.79 -15.59
C ILE A 22 0.13 4.61 -15.81
N ASN A 23 0.26 5.89 -16.18
CA ASN A 23 -0.89 6.76 -16.43
C ASN A 23 -1.66 6.33 -17.69
N GLU A 24 -0.95 6.02 -18.77
CA GLU A 24 -1.54 5.53 -20.03
C GLU A 24 -2.18 4.14 -19.86
N MET A 25 -1.67 3.36 -18.92
CA MET A 25 -2.25 2.08 -18.51
C MET A 25 -3.58 2.24 -17.77
N ILE A 26 -3.69 3.26 -16.91
CA ILE A 26 -4.93 3.59 -16.19
C ILE A 26 -5.99 4.11 -17.17
N GLU A 27 -5.60 4.99 -18.10
CA GLU A 27 -6.50 5.48 -19.16
C GLU A 27 -7.02 4.32 -20.03
N PHE A 28 -6.12 3.43 -20.46
CA PHE A 28 -6.50 2.23 -21.21
C PHE A 28 -7.46 1.32 -20.42
N LEU A 29 -7.27 1.17 -19.11
CA LEU A 29 -8.16 0.37 -18.26
C LEU A 29 -9.56 0.98 -18.17
N ASN A 30 -9.66 2.31 -18.14
CA ASN A 30 -10.94 3.02 -18.18
C ASN A 30 -11.65 2.83 -19.53
N GLU A 31 -10.92 2.80 -20.65
CA GLU A 31 -11.47 2.50 -21.98
C GLU A 31 -11.93 1.04 -22.13
N LEU A 32 -11.30 0.12 -21.41
CA LEU A 32 -11.61 -1.32 -21.47
C LEU A 32 -12.74 -1.72 -20.52
N PHE A 33 -13.07 -0.88 -19.53
CA PHE A 33 -14.12 -1.12 -18.53
C PHE A 33 -15.52 -1.41 -19.13
N PRO A 34 -15.97 -0.69 -20.19
CA PRO A 34 -17.23 -0.99 -20.88
C PRO A 34 -17.26 -2.38 -21.55
N PHE A 35 -16.09 -2.94 -21.86
CA PHE A 35 -15.92 -4.27 -22.47
C PHE A 35 -15.60 -5.36 -21.44
N SER A 36 -15.86 -5.12 -20.15
CA SER A 36 -15.59 -6.08 -19.06
C SER A 36 -16.21 -7.47 -19.28
N ASN A 37 -17.35 -7.55 -19.96
CA ASN A 37 -17.99 -8.83 -20.31
C ASN A 37 -17.26 -9.61 -21.43
N ALA A 38 -16.46 -8.93 -22.26
CA ALA A 38 -15.74 -9.55 -23.36
C ALA A 38 -14.40 -10.17 -22.92
N PHE A 39 -13.73 -9.57 -21.92
CA PHE A 39 -12.39 -9.98 -21.46
C PHE A 39 -12.24 -9.96 -19.92
N PRO A 40 -13.07 -10.70 -19.17
CA PRO A 40 -13.10 -10.62 -17.71
C PRO A 40 -11.77 -11.03 -17.05
N GLN A 41 -11.16 -12.12 -17.51
CA GLN A 41 -9.91 -12.66 -16.96
C GLN A 41 -8.71 -11.75 -17.25
N THR A 42 -8.66 -11.19 -18.45
CA THR A 42 -7.54 -10.30 -18.80
C THR A 42 -7.66 -8.95 -18.08
N LEU A 43 -8.87 -8.45 -17.86
CA LEU A 43 -9.09 -7.23 -17.09
C LEU A 43 -8.68 -7.38 -15.62
N GLU A 44 -8.95 -8.53 -15.00
CA GLU A 44 -8.46 -8.87 -13.65
C GLU A 44 -6.93 -8.90 -13.61
N MET A 45 -6.30 -9.56 -14.59
CA MET A 45 -4.85 -9.66 -14.67
C MET A 45 -4.15 -8.30 -14.87
N ILE A 46 -4.74 -7.38 -15.65
CA ILE A 46 -4.21 -6.01 -15.80
C ILE A 46 -4.35 -5.23 -14.49
N LYS A 47 -5.48 -5.36 -13.78
CA LYS A 47 -5.66 -4.72 -12.46
C LYS A 47 -4.58 -5.19 -11.49
N ASP A 48 -4.34 -6.49 -11.40
CA ASP A 48 -3.27 -7.04 -10.56
C ASP A 48 -1.90 -6.51 -10.98
N ALA A 49 -1.63 -6.48 -12.29
CA ALA A 49 -0.36 -5.96 -12.81
C ALA A 49 -0.13 -4.46 -12.52
N ILE A 50 -1.18 -3.64 -12.41
CA ILE A 50 -1.05 -2.21 -12.04
C ILE A 50 -0.91 -2.03 -10.52
N THR A 51 -1.55 -2.87 -9.71
CA THR A 51 -1.43 -2.81 -8.24
C THR A 51 -0.06 -3.28 -7.73
N MET A 52 0.56 -4.26 -8.41
CA MET A 52 1.87 -4.82 -8.05
C MET A 52 3.03 -3.78 -8.02
N PRO A 53 3.23 -2.89 -9.01
CA PRO A 53 4.28 -1.87 -8.97
C PRO A 53 4.04 -0.79 -7.92
N ILE A 54 2.77 -0.45 -7.64
CA ILE A 54 2.39 0.51 -6.59
C ILE A 54 2.77 -0.04 -5.20
N SER A 55 2.68 -1.36 -5.02
CA SER A 55 3.12 -2.03 -3.79
C SER A 55 4.62 -1.89 -3.58
N GLN A 56 5.45 -1.91 -4.62
CA GLN A 56 6.91 -1.91 -4.44
C GLN A 56 7.41 -0.62 -3.79
N ALA A 57 7.00 0.55 -4.31
CA ALA A 57 7.39 1.84 -3.74
C ALA A 57 6.86 2.03 -2.30
N THR A 58 5.62 1.59 -2.04
CA THR A 58 5.00 1.68 -0.71
C THR A 58 5.68 0.75 0.30
N CYS A 59 6.03 -0.46 -0.13
CA CYS A 59 6.80 -1.42 0.68
C CYS A 59 8.21 -0.89 0.97
N GLU A 60 8.92 -0.36 -0.03
CA GLU A 60 10.25 0.25 0.15
C GLU A 60 10.21 1.40 1.15
N ARG A 61 9.22 2.30 1.03
CA ARG A 61 8.98 3.38 2.00
C ARG A 61 8.77 2.82 3.41
N SER A 62 7.92 1.82 3.56
CA SER A 62 7.58 1.20 4.86
C SER A 62 8.78 0.52 5.50
N PHE A 63 9.56 -0.26 4.74
CA PHE A 63 10.78 -0.91 5.23
C PHE A 63 11.88 0.10 5.58
N SER A 64 11.99 1.19 4.81
CA SER A 64 12.90 2.29 5.12
C SER A 64 12.55 2.95 6.46
N GLN A 65 11.27 3.26 6.70
CA GLN A 65 10.81 3.78 7.99
C GLN A 65 11.03 2.79 9.13
N MET A 66 10.70 1.51 8.92
CA MET A 66 10.90 0.47 9.92
C MET A 66 12.37 0.35 10.33
N LYS A 67 13.31 0.46 9.37
CA LYS A 67 14.75 0.45 9.64
C LYS A 67 15.21 1.64 10.48
N ILE A 68 14.62 2.82 10.30
CA ILE A 68 14.92 4.01 11.11
C ILE A 68 14.39 3.84 12.54
N ILE A 69 13.20 3.26 12.69
CA ILE A 69 12.53 3.05 13.98
C ILE A 69 13.22 1.94 14.78
N LYS A 70 13.49 0.80 14.15
CA LYS A 70 14.17 -0.37 14.73
C LYS A 70 15.68 -0.24 14.58
N ASN A 71 16.28 0.57 15.46
CA ASN A 71 17.73 0.71 15.54
C ASN A 71 18.33 -0.16 16.66
N TYR A 72 19.66 -0.23 16.72
CA TYR A 72 20.41 -1.08 17.66
C TYR A 72 19.93 -0.96 19.12
N LEU A 73 19.72 0.27 19.60
CA LEU A 73 19.28 0.54 20.97
C LEU A 73 17.80 0.21 21.23
N ARG A 74 16.98 0.11 20.17
CA ARG A 74 15.53 -0.12 20.25
C ARG A 74 15.10 -1.49 19.73
N ASN A 75 16.03 -2.44 19.63
CA ASN A 75 15.76 -3.77 19.05
C ASN A 75 14.86 -4.67 19.92
N SER A 76 14.66 -4.34 21.20
CA SER A 76 13.84 -5.12 22.15
C SER A 76 12.32 -4.81 22.10
N MET A 77 11.84 -4.03 21.13
CA MET A 77 10.41 -3.67 21.06
C MET A 77 9.54 -4.81 20.52
N THR A 78 8.26 -4.84 20.93
CA THR A 78 7.29 -5.78 20.38
C THR A 78 6.96 -5.47 18.92
N ASP A 79 6.61 -6.49 18.14
CA ASP A 79 6.25 -6.32 16.73
C ASP A 79 4.99 -5.45 16.55
N THR A 80 4.05 -5.53 17.49
CA THR A 80 2.86 -4.66 17.54
C THR A 80 3.25 -3.19 17.60
N ARG A 81 4.09 -2.83 18.58
CA ARG A 81 4.56 -1.45 18.76
C ARG A 81 5.40 -0.96 17.58
N LEU A 82 6.22 -1.84 16.98
CA LEU A 82 6.98 -1.51 15.78
C LEU A 82 6.07 -1.21 14.59
N SER A 83 5.05 -2.05 14.38
CA SER A 83 4.06 -1.87 13.32
C SER A 83 3.30 -0.56 13.48
N ASP A 84 2.77 -0.29 14.68
CA ASP A 84 2.05 0.95 15.00
C ASP A 84 2.90 2.20 14.73
N LEU A 85 4.17 2.20 15.17
CA LEU A 85 5.09 3.31 14.92
C LEU A 85 5.43 3.47 13.45
N THR A 86 5.56 2.36 12.71
CA THR A 86 5.86 2.41 11.27
C THR A 86 4.69 3.00 10.49
N ILE A 87 3.46 2.64 10.84
CA ILE A 87 2.24 3.24 10.25
C ILE A 87 2.22 4.75 10.51
N LEU A 88 2.43 5.18 11.74
CA LEU A 88 2.50 6.60 12.09
C LEU A 88 3.61 7.35 11.33
N ALA A 89 4.74 6.70 11.04
CA ALA A 89 5.85 7.30 10.30
C ALA A 89 5.62 7.36 8.78
N VAL A 90 4.82 6.44 8.23
CA VAL A 90 4.41 6.44 6.82
C VAL A 90 3.31 7.47 6.58
N GLU A 91 2.32 7.54 7.48
CA GLU A 91 1.14 8.42 7.39
C GLU A 91 1.36 9.79 8.06
N ARG A 92 2.57 10.34 7.96
CA ARG A 92 2.92 11.63 8.60
C ARG A 92 2.14 12.83 8.06
N ASP A 93 1.57 12.70 6.86
CA ASP A 93 0.79 13.75 6.20
C ASP A 93 -0.66 13.81 6.72
N PHE A 94 -1.05 12.90 7.62
CA PHE A 94 -2.37 12.89 8.24
C PHE A 94 -2.46 13.90 9.39
N ASP A 95 -3.51 14.72 9.41
CA ASP A 95 -3.75 15.66 10.51
C ASP A 95 -4.23 14.92 11.76
N ILE A 96 -3.42 14.95 12.81
CA ILE A 96 -3.69 14.27 14.07
C ILE A 96 -4.12 15.31 15.09
N ASN A 97 -5.34 15.17 15.61
CA ASN A 97 -5.80 15.97 16.73
C ASN A 97 -5.07 15.53 18.02
N TYR A 98 -4.03 16.27 18.39
CA TYR A 98 -3.19 15.98 19.55
C TYR A 98 -3.95 16.04 20.89
N GLU A 99 -4.91 16.96 21.05
CA GLU A 99 -5.72 17.07 22.27
C GLU A 99 -6.49 15.77 22.52
N ARG A 100 -7.13 15.24 21.48
CA ARG A 100 -7.86 13.98 21.56
C ARG A 100 -6.96 12.79 21.90
N VAL A 101 -5.72 12.78 21.40
CA VAL A 101 -4.73 11.75 21.73
C VAL A 101 -4.31 11.84 23.20
N ILE A 102 -4.06 13.06 23.68
CA ILE A 102 -3.70 13.32 25.08
C ILE A 102 -4.83 12.90 26.01
N ASP A 103 -6.08 13.29 25.73
CA ASP A 103 -7.24 12.94 26.54
C ASP A 103 -7.45 11.42 26.63
N LYS A 104 -7.33 10.73 25.48
CA LYS A 104 -7.41 9.26 25.43
C LYS A 104 -6.27 8.60 26.21
N PHE A 105 -5.05 9.11 26.08
CA PHE A 105 -3.89 8.58 26.80
C PHE A 105 -4.06 8.78 28.31
N SER A 106 -4.47 9.97 28.75
CA SER A 106 -4.76 10.29 30.15
C SER A 106 -5.87 9.43 30.73
N SER A 107 -6.89 9.10 29.93
CA SER A 107 -8.01 8.26 30.39
C SER A 107 -7.64 6.77 30.50
N SER A 108 -6.62 6.33 29.75
CA SER A 108 -6.27 4.90 29.62
C SER A 108 -5.10 4.47 30.52
N HIS A 109 -4.15 5.36 30.83
CA HIS A 109 -2.99 5.03 31.67
C HIS A 109 -3.17 5.45 33.13
N LYS A 110 -2.91 4.53 34.06
CA LYS A 110 -2.98 4.82 35.52
C LYS A 110 -1.78 5.62 36.06
N ASN A 111 -0.68 5.76 35.30
CA ASN A 111 0.58 6.39 35.72
C ASN A 111 0.98 7.57 34.81
N CYS A 112 0.15 8.62 34.74
CA CYS A 112 0.39 9.80 33.87
C CYS A 112 1.39 10.83 34.42
N ARG A 113 2.25 10.47 35.37
CA ARG A 113 3.21 11.41 35.98
C ARG A 113 4.65 10.99 35.69
N ILE A 114 5.31 11.73 34.82
CA ILE A 114 6.78 11.76 34.79
C ILE A 114 7.18 12.75 35.87
N LEU A 115 7.56 12.24 37.04
CA LEU A 115 8.21 13.03 38.07
C LEU A 115 9.62 13.36 37.57
N LEU A 116 9.79 14.55 37.01
CA LEU A 116 11.12 15.13 36.83
C LEU A 116 11.62 15.53 38.22
N ARG A 117 12.59 14.75 38.72
CA ARG A 117 13.33 15.03 39.96
C ARG A 117 14.58 15.84 39.64
#